data_AF-A0A2R7QS06-F1
#
_entry.id   AF-A0A2R7QS06-F1
#
_cell.length_a   1.000
_cell.length_b   1.000
_cell.length_c   1.000
_cell.angle_alpha   90.00
_cell.angle_beta   90.00
_cell.angle_gamma   90.00
#
_symmetry.space_group_name_H-M   'P 1'
#
loop_
_entity.id
_entity.type
_entity.pdbx_description
1 polymer ?
#
loop_
_entity_poly.entity_id
_entity_poly.type
_entity_poly.pdbx_seq_one_letter_code
_entity_poly.pdbx_strand_id
1 'polypeptide(L)'
;MESTTADEVLERIMASAAGRAVAADCAVAAGRAVAPSPRLGSPGGGDCDDGAKGDVAQGEVLFTSDPLRRRKDDCLDRLAGISRLEARTAAEKVKVLAELVEVSRALDPPALSPQEATAQEMALVAEVACALTVGERTAGALLTESLTLTTALPLTLSALTAGVISWQHARVMVDETSNLDR
;
A
#
# COMPACT_ATOMS: atom_id res chain seq x y z
N MET A 1 21.47 38.58 2.66
CA MET A 1 20.49 38.07 1.67
C MET A 1 20.36 36.54 1.79
N GLU A 2 20.45 35.97 3.01
CA GLU A 2 20.42 34.51 3.24
C GLU A 2 19.16 34.06 4.00
N SER A 3 18.29 34.98 4.43
CA SER A 3 17.11 34.63 5.24
C SER A 3 15.92 34.11 4.43
N THR A 4 15.91 34.28 3.10
CA THR A 4 14.78 33.91 2.24
C THR A 4 14.68 32.40 2.02
N THR A 5 15.81 31.68 2.04
CA THR A 5 15.81 30.22 1.79
C THR A 5 15.35 29.41 3.00
N ALA A 6 15.67 29.84 4.21
CA ALA A 6 15.23 29.18 5.44
C ALA A 6 13.71 29.29 5.64
N ASP A 7 13.14 30.46 5.33
CA ASP A 7 11.69 30.70 5.41
C ASP A 7 10.94 29.89 4.34
N GLU A 8 11.46 29.79 3.10
CA GLU A 8 10.87 28.96 2.05
C GLU A 8 10.93 27.45 2.34
N VAL A 9 12.03 26.98 2.97
CA VAL A 9 12.16 25.59 3.40
C VAL A 9 11.19 25.29 4.54
N LEU A 10 11.06 26.20 5.51
CA LEU A 10 10.11 26.07 6.61
C LEU A 10 8.66 26.10 6.09
N GLU A 11 8.34 26.99 5.16
CA GLU A 11 7.02 27.07 4.52
C GLU A 11 6.71 25.78 3.73
N ARG A 12 7.67 25.21 3.01
CA ARG A 12 7.54 23.90 2.33
C ARG A 12 7.34 22.75 3.31
N ILE A 13 8.09 22.71 4.42
CA ILE A 13 7.96 21.68 5.47
C ILE A 13 6.57 21.77 6.12
N MET A 14 6.13 22.98 6.48
CA MET A 14 4.83 23.21 7.11
C MET A 14 3.67 22.94 6.14
N ALA A 15 3.81 23.25 4.85
CA ALA A 15 2.82 22.93 3.82
C ALA A 15 2.72 21.41 3.55
N SER A 16 3.84 20.67 3.65
CA SER A 16 3.88 19.20 3.55
C SER A 16 3.19 18.54 4.76
N ALA A 17 3.49 19.00 5.98
CA ALA A 17 2.91 18.48 7.21
C ALA A 17 1.40 18.77 7.33
N ALA A 18 0.94 19.93 6.84
CA ALA A 18 -0.48 20.29 6.82
C ALA A 18 -1.32 19.47 5.81
N GLY A 19 -0.68 18.75 4.88
CA GLY A 19 -1.34 17.98 3.83
C GLY A 19 -1.72 16.54 4.18
N ARG A 20 -1.43 16.03 5.39
CA ARG A 20 -1.60 14.58 5.70
C ARG A 20 -2.38 14.31 6.99
N ALA A 21 -3.57 14.89 7.07
CA ALA A 21 -4.67 14.24 7.75
C ALA A 21 -5.46 13.41 6.71
N VAL A 22 -5.88 12.19 7.09
CA VAL A 22 -6.78 11.26 6.37
C VAL A 22 -6.01 10.28 5.42
N ALA A 23 -6.13 8.95 5.54
CA ALA A 23 -7.36 8.19 5.81
C ALA A 23 -7.22 7.09 6.89
N ALA A 24 -7.76 7.41 8.07
CA ALA A 24 -8.65 6.47 8.73
C ALA A 24 -9.90 6.29 7.85
N ASP A 25 -9.82 5.43 6.81
CA ASP A 25 -11.02 4.93 6.14
C ASP A 25 -10.74 3.62 5.37
N CYS A 26 -10.58 2.53 6.11
CA CYS A 26 -10.76 1.17 5.58
C CYS A 26 -11.83 0.39 6.37
N ALA A 27 -12.71 1.08 7.09
CA ALA A 27 -13.75 0.44 7.88
C ALA A 27 -15.07 0.19 7.12
N VAL A 28 -15.27 0.66 5.89
CA VAL A 28 -16.59 0.55 5.23
C VAL A 28 -16.49 0.15 3.76
N ALA A 29 -16.22 -1.14 3.50
CA ALA A 29 -16.70 -1.93 2.35
C ALA A 29 -16.04 -3.33 2.43
N ALA A 30 -16.67 -4.46 2.71
CA ALA A 30 -18.06 -4.88 2.87
C ALA A 30 -18.03 -6.04 3.90
N GLY A 31 -18.94 -6.19 4.84
CA GLY A 31 -20.38 -6.02 4.70
C GLY A 31 -21.06 -7.40 4.68
N ARG A 32 -21.23 -7.96 5.89
CA ARG A 32 -22.27 -8.92 6.31
C ARG A 32 -22.19 -10.36 5.77
N ALA A 33 -21.65 -11.25 6.60
CA ALA A 33 -21.97 -12.68 6.53
C ALA A 33 -23.49 -12.84 6.70
N VAL A 34 -24.19 -13.19 5.62
CA VAL A 34 -25.56 -13.69 5.69
C VAL A 34 -25.48 -15.04 6.40
N ALA A 35 -25.92 -15.10 7.65
CA ALA A 35 -26.19 -16.37 8.31
C ALA A 35 -27.28 -17.10 7.50
N PRO A 36 -27.13 -18.40 7.17
CA PRO A 36 -28.20 -19.14 6.53
C PRO A 36 -29.39 -19.23 7.51
N SER A 37 -30.54 -18.68 7.12
CA SER A 37 -31.77 -18.83 7.90
C SER A 37 -32.19 -20.31 7.96
N PRO A 38 -32.71 -20.80 9.10
CA PRO A 38 -33.27 -22.15 9.15
C PRO A 38 -34.62 -22.12 8.44
N ARG A 39 -34.76 -22.83 7.31
CA ARG A 39 -36.07 -23.11 6.75
C ARG A 39 -36.68 -24.29 7.51
N LEU A 40 -37.56 -23.96 8.46
CA LEU A 40 -38.62 -24.86 8.93
C LEU A 40 -39.66 -24.98 7.82
N GLY A 41 -39.76 -26.17 7.22
CA GLY A 41 -40.83 -26.56 6.30
C GLY A 41 -41.24 -27.99 6.62
N SER A 42 -42.46 -28.13 7.17
CA SER A 42 -43.09 -29.41 7.55
C SER A 42 -43.49 -30.26 6.34
N PRO A 43 -43.73 -31.58 6.52
CA PRO A 43 -44.03 -32.50 5.42
C PRO A 43 -45.49 -32.41 4.98
N GLY A 44 -45.73 -32.24 3.69
CA GLY A 44 -47.04 -32.36 3.06
C GLY A 44 -46.96 -33.34 1.90
N GLY A 45 -47.64 -34.49 2.05
CA GLY A 45 -47.74 -35.52 1.02
C GLY A 45 -48.76 -35.19 -0.07
N GLY A 46 -48.67 -35.94 -1.17
CA GLY A 46 -49.64 -35.96 -2.26
C GLY A 46 -49.03 -36.51 -3.54
N ASP A 47 -49.29 -37.80 -3.81
CA ASP A 47 -49.30 -38.39 -5.16
C ASP A 47 -50.33 -37.63 -6.04
N CYS A 48 -50.36 -37.61 -7.39
CA CYS A 48 -50.15 -38.67 -8.37
C CYS A 48 -49.85 -38.10 -9.78
N ASP A 49 -49.12 -38.91 -10.56
CA ASP A 49 -49.30 -39.31 -11.98
C ASP A 49 -49.11 -38.41 -13.23
N ASP A 50 -48.37 -39.06 -14.16
CA ASP A 50 -48.45 -39.19 -15.62
C ASP A 50 -48.09 -38.10 -16.66
N GLY A 51 -47.31 -38.54 -17.65
CA GLY A 51 -47.51 -38.20 -19.07
C GLY A 51 -46.56 -37.17 -19.72
N ALA A 52 -45.57 -37.67 -20.47
CA ALA A 52 -44.55 -36.90 -21.20
C ALA A 52 -45.02 -36.21 -22.50
N LYS A 53 -44.44 -35.03 -22.85
CA LYS A 53 -43.51 -34.87 -23.99
C LYS A 53 -43.04 -33.42 -24.18
N GLY A 54 -41.72 -33.27 -24.06
CA GLY A 54 -40.84 -32.36 -24.81
C GLY A 54 -41.40 -31.00 -25.21
N ASP A 55 -41.31 -30.05 -24.29
CA ASP A 55 -41.17 -28.64 -24.65
C ASP A 55 -39.90 -28.10 -24.01
N VAL A 56 -39.24 -27.21 -24.73
CA VAL A 56 -37.92 -26.64 -24.47
C VAL A 56 -37.72 -26.25 -23.01
N ALA A 57 -37.18 -27.17 -22.21
CA ALA A 57 -36.49 -26.82 -20.99
C ALA A 57 -35.22 -26.11 -21.43
N GLN A 58 -35.34 -24.78 -21.53
CA GLN A 58 -34.29 -23.87 -21.14
C GLN A 58 -33.78 -24.39 -19.80
N GLY A 59 -32.79 -25.28 -19.88
CA GLY A 59 -32.12 -25.87 -18.74
C GLY A 59 -31.49 -24.70 -18.03
N GLU A 60 -32.21 -24.25 -17.01
CA GLU A 60 -31.85 -23.20 -16.08
C GLU A 60 -30.34 -23.12 -15.95
N VAL A 61 -29.82 -21.94 -16.26
CA VAL A 61 -28.46 -21.53 -15.92
C VAL A 61 -28.40 -21.41 -14.38
N LEU A 62 -28.50 -22.56 -13.72
CA LEU A 62 -28.42 -22.77 -12.28
C LEU A 62 -27.24 -23.71 -12.00
N PHE A 63 -26.13 -23.54 -12.71
CA PHE A 63 -24.86 -23.81 -12.06
C PHE A 63 -24.69 -22.72 -11.00
N THR A 64 -25.36 -22.92 -9.88
CA THR A 64 -25.04 -22.33 -8.59
C THR A 64 -23.54 -22.53 -8.46
N SER A 65 -22.77 -21.48 -8.68
CA SER A 65 -21.30 -21.60 -8.62
C SER A 65 -21.00 -22.23 -7.28
N ASP A 66 -20.34 -23.40 -7.30
CA ASP A 66 -20.01 -24.20 -6.13
C ASP A 66 -19.69 -23.26 -4.95
N PRO A 67 -20.41 -23.35 -3.81
CA PRO A 67 -20.24 -22.41 -2.71
C PRO A 67 -18.79 -22.33 -2.23
N LEU A 68 -18.01 -23.41 -2.36
CA LEU A 68 -16.59 -23.41 -2.05
C LEU A 68 -15.76 -22.61 -3.05
N ARG A 69 -16.11 -22.63 -4.34
CA ARG A 69 -15.47 -21.80 -5.36
C ARG A 69 -15.70 -20.32 -5.09
N ARG A 70 -16.94 -19.92 -4.81
CA ARG A 70 -17.27 -18.53 -4.42
C ARG A 70 -16.45 -18.09 -3.21
N ARG A 71 -16.40 -18.93 -2.16
CA ARG A 71 -15.65 -18.60 -0.95
C ARG A 71 -14.14 -18.45 -1.22
N LYS A 72 -13.57 -19.29 -2.08
CA LYS A 72 -12.18 -19.20 -2.50
C LYS A 72 -11.93 -17.93 -3.31
N ASP A 73 -12.82 -17.56 -4.23
CA ASP A 73 -12.70 -16.31 -5.01
C ASP A 73 -12.79 -15.08 -4.07
N ASP A 74 -13.71 -15.07 -3.11
CA ASP A 74 -13.77 -14.02 -2.06
C ASP A 74 -12.45 -13.90 -1.26
N CYS A 75 -11.77 -15.03 -1.00
CA CYS A 75 -10.48 -15.02 -0.30
C CYS A 75 -9.39 -14.39 -1.17
N LEU A 76 -9.37 -14.66 -2.47
CA LEU A 76 -8.43 -14.06 -3.41
C LEU A 76 -8.67 -12.55 -3.53
N ASP A 77 -9.92 -12.12 -3.61
CA ASP A 77 -10.28 -10.69 -3.66
C ASP A 77 -9.84 -9.95 -2.38
N ARG A 78 -10.00 -10.58 -1.21
CA ARG A 78 -9.49 -10.04 0.07
C ARG A 78 -7.97 -9.93 0.08
N LEU A 79 -7.25 -10.95 -0.38
CA LEU A 79 -5.78 -10.91 -0.47
C LEU A 79 -5.30 -9.81 -1.43
N ALA A 80 -5.97 -9.65 -2.57
CA ALA A 80 -5.68 -8.56 -3.50
C ALA A 80 -5.95 -7.19 -2.86
N GLY A 81 -7.00 -7.06 -2.06
CA GLY A 81 -7.28 -5.88 -1.25
C GLY A 81 -6.15 -5.56 -0.26
N ILE A 82 -5.69 -6.57 0.50
CA ILE A 82 -4.58 -6.44 1.45
C ILE A 82 -3.31 -5.98 0.74
N SER A 83 -2.97 -6.57 -0.41
CA SER A 83 -1.77 -6.18 -1.17
C SER A 83 -1.80 -4.72 -1.62
N ARG A 84 -2.98 -4.18 -2.00
CA ARG A 84 -3.13 -2.75 -2.32
C ARG A 84 -2.94 -1.86 -1.10
N LEU A 85 -3.38 -2.30 0.08
CA LEU A 85 -3.15 -1.57 1.34
C LEU A 85 -1.67 -1.57 1.71
N GLU A 86 -0.98 -2.70 1.59
CA GLU A 86 0.47 -2.79 1.82
C GLU A 86 1.24 -1.86 0.88
N ALA A 87 0.86 -1.79 -0.40
CA ALA A 87 1.44 -0.87 -1.37
C ALA A 87 1.26 0.60 -0.96
N ARG A 88 0.03 0.99 -0.55
CA ARG A 88 -0.28 2.34 -0.07
C ARG A 88 0.51 2.71 1.18
N THR A 89 0.59 1.81 2.16
CA THR A 89 1.39 1.99 3.38
C THR A 89 2.88 2.11 3.04
N ALA A 90 3.39 1.32 2.09
CA ALA A 90 4.77 1.44 1.63
C ALA A 90 5.02 2.81 0.95
N ALA A 91 4.11 3.30 0.12
CA ALA A 91 4.22 4.63 -0.49
C ALA A 91 4.22 5.74 0.56
N GLU A 92 3.38 5.62 1.59
CA GLU A 92 3.36 6.60 2.67
C GLU A 92 4.67 6.60 3.46
N LYS A 93 5.20 5.41 3.75
CA LYS A 93 6.52 5.28 4.39
C LYS A 93 7.62 5.95 3.57
N VAL A 94 7.61 5.80 2.23
CA VAL A 94 8.56 6.49 1.34
C VAL A 94 8.47 8.01 1.46
N LYS A 95 7.25 8.57 1.49
CA LYS A 95 7.03 10.02 1.62
C LYS A 95 7.50 10.55 2.97
N VAL A 96 7.15 9.84 4.06
CA VAL A 96 7.58 10.18 5.41
C VAL A 96 9.10 10.15 5.53
N LEU A 97 9.77 9.14 4.96
CA LEU A 97 11.24 9.07 5.00
C LEU A 97 11.89 10.18 4.18
N ALA A 98 11.35 10.54 3.02
CA ALA A 98 11.86 11.66 2.24
C ALA A 98 11.68 12.99 2.99
N GLU A 99 10.56 13.20 3.65
CA GLU A 99 10.35 14.39 4.50
C GLU A 99 11.31 14.40 5.69
N LEU A 100 11.51 13.25 6.35
CA LEU A 100 12.45 13.12 7.46
C LEU A 100 13.87 13.53 7.04
N VAL A 101 14.32 13.09 5.87
CA VAL A 101 15.63 13.50 5.32
C VAL A 101 15.72 15.03 5.19
N GLU A 102 14.68 15.68 4.66
CA GLU A 102 14.68 17.14 4.51
C GLU A 102 14.63 17.87 5.86
N VAL A 103 13.85 17.35 6.82
CA VAL A 103 13.79 17.89 8.19
C VAL A 103 15.13 17.73 8.89
N SER A 104 15.77 16.57 8.82
CA SER A 104 17.10 16.34 9.42
C SER A 104 18.14 17.28 8.83
N ARG A 105 18.16 17.46 7.51
CA ARG A 105 19.06 18.42 6.84
C ARG A 105 18.83 19.87 7.28
N ALA A 106 17.60 20.24 7.59
CA ALA A 106 17.27 21.59 8.08
C ALA A 106 17.64 21.78 9.57
N LEU A 107 17.64 20.71 10.36
CA LEU A 107 18.04 20.72 11.77
C LEU A 107 19.55 20.67 11.96
N ASP A 108 20.25 19.98 11.06
CA ASP A 108 21.69 19.79 11.14
C ASP A 108 22.47 21.08 10.83
N PRO A 109 23.52 21.41 11.62
CA PRO A 109 24.40 22.50 11.24
C PRO A 109 25.16 22.15 9.94
N PRO A 110 25.59 23.16 9.16
CA PRO A 110 26.39 22.91 7.96
C PRO A 110 27.63 22.08 8.32
N ALA A 111 27.78 20.92 7.66
CA ALA A 111 28.96 20.09 7.84
C ALA A 111 30.21 20.87 7.43
N LEU A 112 31.19 20.96 8.33
CA LEU A 112 32.46 21.65 8.13
C LEU A 112 33.53 20.69 7.57
N SER A 113 33.26 19.39 7.58
CA SER A 113 34.12 18.35 7.01
C SER A 113 33.32 17.19 6.39
N PRO A 114 33.93 16.41 5.47
CA PRO A 114 33.30 15.19 4.95
C PRO A 114 32.94 14.18 6.05
N GLN A 115 33.75 14.10 7.11
CA GLN A 115 33.50 13.21 8.23
C GLN A 115 32.25 13.60 9.03
N GLU A 116 32.00 14.89 9.19
CA GLU A 116 30.78 15.39 9.83
C GLU A 116 29.54 15.11 8.97
N ALA A 117 29.64 15.29 7.65
CA ALA A 117 28.55 14.93 6.74
C ALA A 117 28.23 13.43 6.81
N THR A 118 29.24 12.56 6.80
CA THR A 118 29.05 11.11 7.00
C THR A 118 28.44 10.82 8.37
N ALA A 119 28.83 11.52 9.43
CA ALA A 119 28.28 11.32 10.76
C ALA A 119 26.79 11.69 10.84
N GLN A 120 26.37 12.77 10.19
CA GLN A 120 24.96 13.17 10.08
C GLN A 120 24.14 12.12 9.31
N GLU A 121 24.66 11.64 8.17
CA GLU A 121 24.01 10.55 7.41
C GLU A 121 23.89 9.26 8.23
N MET A 122 24.94 8.87 8.96
CA MET A 122 24.92 7.70 9.83
C MET A 122 23.93 7.86 10.99
N ALA A 123 23.83 9.05 11.58
CA ALA A 123 22.88 9.33 12.64
C ALA A 123 21.44 9.14 12.15
N LEU A 124 21.10 9.70 10.97
CA LEU A 124 19.77 9.53 10.37
C LEU A 124 19.44 8.05 10.08
N VAL A 125 20.40 7.29 9.57
CA VAL A 125 20.22 5.84 9.35
C VAL A 125 19.93 5.12 10.67
N ALA A 126 20.66 5.44 11.74
CA ALA A 126 20.47 4.84 13.05
C ALA A 126 19.11 5.20 13.68
N GLU A 127 18.65 6.44 13.52
CA GLU A 127 17.31 6.88 13.96
C GLU A 127 16.20 6.10 13.27
N VAL A 128 16.27 5.98 11.94
CA VAL A 128 15.28 5.20 11.16
C VAL A 128 15.34 3.71 11.51
N ALA A 129 16.53 3.15 11.70
CA ALA A 129 16.72 1.77 12.12
C ALA A 129 16.06 1.50 13.48
N CYS A 130 16.26 2.39 14.44
CA CYS A 130 15.65 2.32 15.77
C CYS A 130 14.12 2.45 15.69
N ALA A 131 13.60 3.48 15.00
CA ALA A 131 12.17 3.73 14.88
C ALA A 131 11.41 2.59 14.21
N LEU A 132 12.01 1.95 13.20
CA LEU A 132 11.40 0.84 12.47
C LEU A 132 11.76 -0.54 13.04
N THR A 133 12.61 -0.61 14.06
CA THR A 133 13.13 -1.86 14.65
C THR A 133 13.79 -2.80 13.62
N VAL A 134 14.61 -2.23 12.73
CA VAL A 134 15.36 -2.95 11.68
C VAL A 134 16.87 -2.71 11.80
N GLY A 135 17.68 -3.47 11.06
CA GLY A 135 19.12 -3.21 10.99
C GLY A 135 19.45 -1.97 10.16
N GLU A 136 20.56 -1.29 10.48
CA GLU A 136 21.03 -0.08 9.78
C GLU A 136 21.19 -0.27 8.27
N ARG A 137 21.67 -1.44 7.81
CA ARG A 137 21.75 -1.75 6.38
C ARG A 137 20.37 -1.68 5.70
N THR A 138 19.33 -2.20 6.36
CA THR A 138 17.96 -2.16 5.85
C THR A 138 17.41 -0.75 5.86
N ALA A 139 17.68 0.02 6.92
CA ALA A 139 17.27 1.42 7.03
C ALA A 139 17.93 2.30 5.96
N GLY A 140 19.25 2.17 5.77
CA GLY A 140 20.00 2.88 4.72
C GLY A 140 19.51 2.53 3.32
N ALA A 141 19.28 1.25 3.02
CA ALA A 141 18.70 0.85 1.74
C ALA A 141 17.31 1.47 1.53
N LEU A 142 16.46 1.46 2.56
CA LEU A 142 15.13 2.05 2.48
C LEU A 142 15.16 3.58 2.28
N LEU A 143 16.10 4.29 2.91
CA LEU A 143 16.31 5.73 2.70
C LEU A 143 16.72 6.02 1.25
N THR A 144 17.71 5.29 0.73
CA THR A 144 18.14 5.42 -0.67
C THR A 144 16.99 5.12 -1.64
N GLU A 145 16.29 3.99 -1.46
CA GLU A 145 15.13 3.62 -2.28
C GLU A 145 14.03 4.69 -2.23
N SER A 146 13.78 5.27 -1.06
CA SER A 146 12.77 6.32 -0.86
C SER A 146 13.15 7.60 -1.61
N LEU A 147 14.42 8.03 -1.51
CA LEU A 147 14.91 9.21 -2.23
C LEU A 147 14.88 9.00 -3.75
N THR A 148 15.26 7.82 -4.25
CA THR A 148 15.16 7.51 -5.69
C THR A 148 13.70 7.54 -6.16
N LEU A 149 12.77 6.99 -5.38
CA LEU A 149 11.34 7.01 -5.72
C LEU A 149 10.75 8.43 -5.75
N THR A 150 11.17 9.31 -4.85
CA THR A 150 10.64 10.69 -4.80
C THR A 150 11.30 11.63 -5.81
N THR A 151 12.55 11.39 -6.19
CA THR A 151 13.32 12.31 -7.04
C THR A 151 13.44 11.86 -8.49
N ALA A 152 13.65 10.56 -8.74
CA ALA A 152 13.90 10.03 -10.09
C ALA A 152 12.71 9.25 -10.66
N LEU A 153 11.89 8.63 -9.81
CA LEU A 153 10.81 7.73 -10.23
C LEU A 153 9.39 8.15 -9.75
N PRO A 154 8.95 9.40 -9.99
CA PRO A 154 7.67 9.89 -9.46
C PRO A 154 6.44 9.13 -10.00
N LEU A 155 6.50 8.59 -11.22
CA LEU A 155 5.44 7.76 -11.78
C LEU A 155 5.33 6.40 -11.08
N THR A 156 6.48 5.81 -10.71
CA THR A 156 6.53 4.58 -9.90
C THR A 156 5.95 4.82 -8.51
N LEU A 157 6.32 5.93 -7.85
CA LEU A 157 5.75 6.31 -6.57
C LEU A 157 4.23 6.57 -6.65
N SER A 158 3.75 7.15 -7.75
CA SER A 158 2.33 7.35 -8.00
C SER A 158 1.58 6.03 -8.17
N ALA A 159 2.14 5.08 -8.93
CA ALA A 159 1.58 3.74 -9.09
C ALA A 159 1.55 2.95 -7.77
N LEU A 160 2.60 3.07 -6.94
CA LEU A 160 2.66 2.48 -5.60
C LEU A 160 1.60 3.11 -4.67
N THR A 161 1.46 4.44 -4.70
CA THR A 161 0.43 5.18 -3.96
C THR A 161 -0.99 4.76 -4.37
N ALA A 162 -1.22 4.49 -5.66
CA ALA A 162 -2.52 4.00 -6.12
C ALA A 162 -2.81 2.54 -5.70
N GLY A 163 -1.77 1.79 -5.33
CA GLY A 163 -1.82 0.34 -5.11
C GLY A 163 -1.87 -0.47 -6.41
N VAL A 164 -1.43 0.12 -7.53
CA VAL A 164 -1.37 -0.57 -8.84
C VAL A 164 -0.19 -1.54 -8.89
N ILE A 165 0.93 -1.16 -8.24
CA ILE A 165 2.11 -1.99 -8.10
C ILE A 165 2.39 -2.25 -6.63
N SER A 166 3.04 -3.38 -6.33
CA SER A 166 3.50 -3.70 -4.97
C SER A 166 4.83 -3.01 -4.66
N TRP A 167 5.20 -2.99 -3.38
CA TRP A 167 6.52 -2.53 -2.93
C TRP A 167 7.68 -3.22 -3.65
N GLN A 168 7.57 -4.53 -3.88
CA GLN A 168 8.60 -5.29 -4.58
C GLN A 168 8.79 -4.82 -6.03
N HIS A 169 7.70 -4.51 -6.74
CA HIS A 169 7.79 -3.94 -8.09
C HIS A 169 8.47 -2.57 -8.08
N ALA A 170 8.13 -1.72 -7.10
CA ALA A 170 8.78 -0.42 -6.96
C ALA A 170 10.30 -0.55 -6.72
N ARG A 171 10.72 -1.50 -5.87
CA ARG A 171 12.15 -1.77 -5.64
C ARG A 171 12.88 -2.26 -6.88
N VAL A 172 12.25 -3.12 -7.68
CA VAL A 172 12.82 -3.55 -8.97
C VAL A 172 13.04 -2.33 -9.86
N MET A 173 12.06 -1.42 -9.98
CA MET A 173 12.25 -0.20 -10.78
C MET A 173 13.41 0.69 -10.27
N VAL A 174 13.61 0.78 -8.95
CA VAL A 174 14.74 1.48 -8.35
C VAL A 174 16.07 0.83 -8.73
N ASP A 175 16.16 -0.50 -8.65
CA ASP A 175 17.38 -1.25 -9.00
C ASP A 175 17.73 -1.12 -10.48
N GLU A 176 16.74 -1.29 -11.37
CA GLU A 176 16.90 -1.11 -12.82
C GLU A 176 17.39 0.31 -13.16
N THR A 177 16.86 1.34 -12.49
CA THR A 177 17.29 2.73 -12.71
C THR A 177 18.71 2.97 -12.21
N SER A 178 19.08 2.40 -11.07
CA SER A 178 20.42 2.52 -10.49
C SER A 178 21.51 1.88 -11.36
N ASN A 179 21.14 0.91 -12.21
CA ASN A 179 22.04 0.29 -13.18
C ASN A 179 22.26 1.15 -14.44
N LEU A 180 21.46 2.19 -14.69
CA LEU A 180 21.66 3.11 -15.82
C LEU A 180 22.74 4.16 -15.56
N ASP A 181 23.02 4.46 -14.29
CA ASP A 181 23.98 5.48 -13.87
C ASP A 181 25.43 4.94 -13.71
N ARG A 182 25.71 3.73 -14.22
CA ARG A 182 27.01 3.05 -14.17
C ARG A 182 27.63 2.91 -15.55
#